data_AF-A0A2T4LNW9-F1
#
_entry.id   AF-A0A2T4LNW9-F1
#
_cell.length_a   1.000
_cell.length_b   1.000
_cell.length_c   1.000
_cell.angle_alpha   90.00
_cell.angle_beta   90.00
_cell.angle_gamma   90.00
#
_symmetry.space_group_name_H-M   'P 1'
#
loop_
_entity.id
_entity.type
_entity.pdbx_description
1 polymer ?
#
loop_
_entity_poly.entity_id
_entity_poly.type
_entity_poly.pdbx_seq_one_letter_code
_entity_poly.pdbx_strand_id
1 'polypeptide(L)'
;TDIKLGDGVEELGGLAVIGTERHESRRIDDQLRGRSGRQGDKGDSRFYLSLQDELMVRFGSERLQKMMNRLGMDDSTPIESKMVSRAVESAQKRVEGNNFDTRKRILEYDDVLRKQREIIYGERNNIIDNENSSELVNAMLQSTLQRSVTYYINDDEEEPDYEPFINYIDDVFLNEGELKVSDVKGKDSEDIYNLVWQKVEAALAEQKTE
;
A
#
# COMPACT_ATOMS: atom_id res chain seq x y z
N THR A 1 3.59 -20.31 25.33
CA THR A 1 3.69 -21.39 26.33
C THR A 1 2.36 -21.57 27.02
N ASP A 2 2.00 -22.81 27.30
CA ASP A 2 0.83 -23.18 28.08
C ASP A 2 1.11 -23.06 29.59
N ILE A 3 0.10 -22.70 30.39
CA ILE A 3 0.21 -22.61 31.84
C ILE A 3 -0.56 -23.79 32.41
N LYS A 4 0.18 -24.78 32.93
CA LYS A 4 -0.41 -25.92 33.63
C LYS A 4 -0.57 -25.58 35.10
N LEU A 5 -1.70 -25.97 35.68
CA LEU A 5 -1.88 -25.87 37.13
C LEU A 5 -0.93 -26.84 37.84
N GLY A 6 -0.31 -26.37 38.92
CA GLY A 6 0.47 -27.24 39.81
C GLY A 6 -0.45 -28.03 40.75
N ASP A 7 0.13 -29.00 41.45
CA ASP A 7 -0.59 -29.81 42.43
C ASP A 7 -1.23 -28.92 43.52
N GLY A 8 -2.51 -29.17 43.83
CA GLY A 8 -3.23 -28.42 44.86
C GLY A 8 -3.79 -27.04 44.42
N VAL A 9 -3.48 -26.59 43.19
CA VAL A 9 -3.88 -25.25 42.71
C VAL A 9 -5.33 -25.22 42.23
N GLU A 10 -5.84 -26.34 41.72
CA GLU A 10 -7.22 -26.43 41.25
C GLU A 10 -8.22 -26.30 42.42
N GLU A 11 -7.87 -26.85 43.59
CA GLU A 11 -8.64 -26.72 44.83
C GLU A 11 -8.70 -25.27 45.33
N LEU A 12 -7.69 -24.46 45.01
CA LEU A 12 -7.62 -23.03 45.30
C LEU A 12 -8.39 -22.16 44.30
N GLY A 13 -8.99 -22.75 43.26
CA GLY A 13 -9.73 -22.03 42.23
C GLY A 13 -8.95 -21.79 40.93
N GLY A 14 -7.74 -22.34 40.82
CA GLY A 14 -6.94 -22.32 39.59
C GLY A 14 -6.24 -20.99 39.32
N LEU A 15 -5.93 -20.73 38.04
CA LEU A 15 -5.20 -19.52 37.65
C LEU A 15 -6.11 -18.28 37.66
N ALA A 16 -5.76 -17.27 38.45
CA ALA A 16 -6.36 -15.95 38.41
C ALA A 16 -5.59 -15.02 37.48
N VAL A 17 -6.26 -14.47 36.47
CA VAL A 17 -5.69 -13.52 35.51
C VAL A 17 -6.20 -12.11 35.81
N ILE A 18 -5.28 -11.17 35.96
CA ILE A 18 -5.60 -9.76 36.22
C ILE A 18 -5.13 -8.93 35.04
N GLY A 19 -6.08 -8.30 34.34
CA GLY A 19 -5.81 -7.27 33.35
C GLY A 19 -5.75 -5.90 34.03
N THR A 20 -4.67 -5.16 33.82
CA THR A 20 -4.44 -3.84 34.41
C THR A 20 -5.10 -2.71 33.63
N GLU A 21 -5.46 -2.97 32.38
CA GLU A 21 -6.12 -2.04 31.46
C GLU A 21 -6.86 -2.86 30.38
N ARG A 22 -7.57 -2.19 29.48
CA ARG A 22 -8.12 -2.81 28.28
C ARG A 22 -7.34 -2.40 27.05
N HIS A 23 -6.94 -3.39 26.26
CA HIS A 23 -6.28 -3.14 24.99
C HIS A 23 -7.25 -2.48 24.01
N GLU A 24 -6.73 -1.75 23.04
CA GLU A 24 -7.51 -1.23 21.91
C GLU A 24 -8.27 -2.31 21.13
N SER A 25 -7.81 -3.57 21.21
CA SER A 25 -8.41 -4.69 20.51
C SER A 25 -8.90 -5.72 21.51
N ARG A 26 -10.18 -6.06 21.39
CA ARG A 26 -10.83 -7.06 22.25
C ARG A 26 -10.16 -8.42 22.12
N ARG A 27 -9.64 -8.74 20.93
CA ARG A 27 -8.93 -9.99 20.66
C ARG A 27 -7.73 -10.18 21.58
N ILE A 28 -7.01 -9.12 21.93
CA ILE A 28 -5.84 -9.21 22.82
C ILE A 28 -6.28 -9.41 24.27
N ASP A 29 -7.36 -8.74 24.70
CA ASP A 29 -7.95 -8.98 26.02
C ASP A 29 -8.44 -10.43 26.15
N ASP A 30 -9.10 -10.97 25.11
CA ASP A 30 -9.59 -12.35 25.12
C ASP A 30 -8.44 -13.37 25.09
N GLN A 31 -7.30 -13.03 24.47
CA GLN A 31 -6.08 -13.83 24.57
C GLN A 31 -5.51 -13.87 25.99
N LEU A 32 -5.60 -12.76 26.74
CA LEU A 32 -5.21 -12.72 28.14
C LEU A 32 -6.18 -13.55 29.00
N ARG A 33 -7.49 -13.42 28.78
CA ARG A 33 -8.51 -14.25 29.47
C ARG A 33 -8.29 -15.74 29.22
N GLY A 34 -8.02 -16.12 27.98
CA GLY A 34 -7.78 -17.52 27.59
C GLY A 34 -6.48 -18.14 28.14
N ARG A 35 -5.74 -17.42 28.99
CA ARG A 35 -4.63 -17.98 29.77
C ARG A 35 -5.11 -18.76 30.98
N SER A 36 -6.28 -18.42 31.56
CA SER A 36 -6.94 -19.22 32.62
C SER A 36 -8.04 -20.10 32.06
N GLY A 37 -8.51 -21.06 32.86
CA GLY A 37 -9.65 -21.93 32.51
C GLY A 37 -9.42 -22.86 31.32
N ARG A 38 -8.17 -23.28 31.09
CA ARG A 38 -7.81 -24.14 29.95
C ARG A 38 -8.32 -25.57 30.18
N GLN A 39 -8.82 -26.21 29.12
CA GLN A 39 -9.31 -27.60 29.17
C GLN A 39 -10.38 -27.89 30.24
N GLY A 40 -11.09 -26.86 30.72
CA GLY A 40 -12.10 -26.99 31.77
C GLY A 40 -11.56 -26.80 33.19
N ASP A 41 -10.26 -26.49 33.35
CA ASP A 41 -9.67 -26.10 34.62
C ASP A 41 -10.45 -24.94 35.26
N LYS A 42 -10.42 -24.85 36.59
CA LYS A 42 -10.91 -23.65 37.28
C LYS A 42 -10.00 -22.46 36.99
N GLY A 43 -10.57 -21.26 36.98
CA GLY A 43 -9.82 -20.03 36.83
C GLY A 43 -10.73 -18.81 36.85
N ASP A 44 -10.12 -17.65 37.06
CA ASP A 44 -10.82 -16.37 37.03
C ASP A 44 -10.06 -15.40 36.13
N SER A 45 -10.78 -14.41 35.59
CA SER A 45 -10.18 -13.32 34.84
C SER A 45 -10.90 -12.01 35.16
N ARG A 46 -10.17 -11.03 35.67
CA ARG A 46 -10.70 -9.72 36.03
C ARG A 46 -9.89 -8.61 35.40
N PHE A 47 -10.58 -7.63 34.84
CA PHE A 47 -9.96 -6.45 34.26
C PHE A 47 -10.27 -5.25 35.13
N TYR A 48 -9.24 -4.51 35.48
CA TYR A 48 -9.31 -3.21 36.11
C TYR A 48 -9.08 -2.15 35.05
N LEU A 49 -9.82 -1.04 35.16
CA LEU A 49 -9.70 0.09 34.26
C LEU A 49 -9.80 1.37 35.07
N SER A 50 -9.11 2.41 34.61
CA SER A 50 -9.34 3.78 35.03
C SER A 50 -10.06 4.57 33.93
N LEU A 51 -10.83 5.58 34.35
CA LEU A 51 -11.39 6.56 33.41
C LEU A 51 -10.30 7.38 32.70
N GLN A 52 -9.09 7.40 33.25
CA GLN A 52 -7.92 8.10 32.70
C GLN A 52 -7.12 7.25 31.71
N ASP A 53 -7.47 5.97 31.51
CA ASP A 53 -6.77 5.09 30.57
C ASP A 53 -6.90 5.63 29.13
N GLU A 54 -5.88 5.41 28.31
CA GLU A 54 -5.79 5.95 26.95
C GLU A 54 -7.02 5.62 26.08
N LEU A 55 -7.52 4.37 26.19
CA LEU A 55 -8.75 3.94 25.53
C LEU A 55 -9.97 4.80 25.94
N MET A 56 -10.08 5.10 27.24
CA MET A 56 -11.18 5.88 27.80
C MET A 56 -11.04 7.38 27.52
N VAL A 57 -9.82 7.89 27.46
CA VAL A 57 -9.56 9.29 27.09
C VAL A 57 -9.87 9.55 25.62
N ARG A 58 -9.43 8.66 24.73
CA ARG A 58 -9.59 8.86 23.28
C ARG A 58 -10.97 8.48 22.75
N PHE A 59 -11.59 7.47 23.36
CA PHE A 59 -12.80 6.83 22.81
C PHE A 59 -13.92 6.67 23.83
N GLY A 60 -13.68 6.99 25.09
CA GLY A 60 -14.74 7.12 26.08
C GLY A 60 -15.69 8.25 25.67
N SER A 61 -16.99 8.01 25.81
CA SER A 61 -17.96 9.07 25.53
C SER A 61 -17.76 10.21 26.53
N GLU A 62 -17.68 11.46 26.08
CA GLU A 62 -17.68 12.63 26.98
C GLU A 62 -18.83 12.58 27.99
N ARG A 63 -19.95 11.96 27.59
CA ARG A 63 -21.13 11.75 28.43
C ARG A 63 -20.83 10.86 29.64
N LEU A 64 -20.01 9.82 29.49
CA LEU A 64 -19.60 8.96 30.60
C LEU A 64 -18.71 9.70 31.59
N GLN A 65 -17.73 10.46 31.10
CA GLN A 65 -16.87 11.28 31.94
C GLN A 65 -17.70 12.33 32.71
N LYS A 66 -18.62 13.03 32.02
CA LYS A 66 -19.52 14.02 32.63
C LYS A 66 -20.47 13.39 33.66
N MET A 67 -20.97 12.19 33.41
CA MET A 67 -21.85 11.46 34.34
C MET A 67 -21.11 11.02 35.60
N MET A 68 -19.90 10.47 35.45
CA MET A 68 -19.05 10.03 36.55
C MET A 68 -18.63 11.18 37.45
N ASN A 69 -18.17 12.29 36.86
CA ASN A 69 -17.82 13.51 37.60
C ASN A 69 -19.00 14.08 38.38
N ARG A 70 -20.22 13.95 37.86
CA ARG A 70 -21.44 14.47 38.49
C ARG A 70 -21.97 13.57 39.61
N LEU A 71 -21.69 12.27 39.55
CA LEU A 71 -22.09 11.31 40.58
C LEU A 71 -21.21 11.38 41.83
N GLY A 72 -20.08 12.10 41.78
CA GLY A 72 -19.21 12.30 42.95
C GLY A 72 -18.67 11.00 43.52
N MET A 73 -18.50 9.97 42.69
CA MET A 73 -17.87 8.71 43.12
C MET A 73 -16.42 9.00 43.47
N ASP A 74 -16.01 8.60 44.67
CA ASP A 74 -14.62 8.69 45.09
C ASP A 74 -13.81 7.55 44.46
N ASP A 75 -12.49 7.69 44.48
CA ASP A 75 -11.56 6.64 44.01
C ASP A 75 -11.60 5.37 44.88
N SER A 76 -12.31 5.39 46.01
CA SER A 76 -12.42 4.26 46.93
C SER A 76 -13.54 3.28 46.56
N THR A 77 -14.48 3.68 45.70
CA THR A 77 -15.63 2.85 45.31
C THR A 77 -15.51 2.37 43.86
N PRO A 78 -15.22 1.07 43.62
CA PRO A 78 -15.14 0.54 42.27
C PRO A 78 -16.52 0.51 41.59
N ILE A 79 -16.53 0.81 40.28
CA ILE A 79 -17.74 0.81 39.46
C ILE A 79 -17.90 -0.53 38.76
N GLU A 80 -18.94 -1.28 39.12
CA GLU A 80 -19.35 -2.48 38.39
C GLU A 80 -20.73 -2.26 37.74
N SER A 81 -20.73 -1.76 36.51
CA SER A 81 -21.95 -1.49 35.76
C SER A 81 -21.89 -2.06 34.36
N LYS A 82 -22.92 -2.85 34.01
CA LYS A 82 -23.10 -3.36 32.63
C LYS A 82 -23.14 -2.24 31.59
N MET A 83 -23.59 -1.05 31.97
CA MET A 83 -23.61 0.12 31.08
C MET A 83 -22.19 0.59 30.75
N VAL A 84 -21.31 0.68 31.76
CA VAL A 84 -19.92 1.09 31.58
C VAL A 84 -19.15 0.04 30.78
N SER A 85 -19.33 -1.25 31.09
CA SER A 85 -18.69 -2.33 30.32
C SER A 85 -19.08 -2.31 28.83
N ARG A 86 -20.34 -2.04 28.50
CA ARG A 86 -20.81 -1.90 27.10
C ARG A 86 -20.20 -0.70 26.40
N ALA A 87 -19.99 0.40 27.12
CA ALA A 87 -19.37 1.58 26.54
C ALA A 87 -17.88 1.37 26.25
N VAL A 88 -17.17 0.68 27.14
CA VAL A 88 -15.79 0.23 26.88
C VAL A 88 -15.74 -0.67 25.64
N GLU A 89 -16.64 -1.65 25.53
CA GLU A 89 -16.70 -2.51 24.34
C GLU A 89 -16.98 -1.73 23.05
N SER A 90 -17.86 -0.71 23.13
CA SER A 90 -18.17 0.16 21.99
C SER A 90 -16.97 1.02 21.58
N ALA A 91 -16.21 1.52 22.57
CA ALA A 91 -14.95 2.22 22.33
C ALA A 91 -13.94 1.31 21.60
N GLN A 92 -13.73 0.08 22.08
CA GLN A 92 -12.87 -0.92 21.41
C GLN A 92 -13.29 -1.17 19.97
N LYS A 93 -14.61 -1.37 19.70
CA LYS A 93 -15.12 -1.55 18.33
C LYS A 93 -14.83 -0.36 17.43
N ARG A 94 -14.91 0.87 17.95
CA ARG A 94 -14.59 2.08 17.18
C ARG A 94 -13.10 2.15 16.84
N VAL A 95 -12.23 1.79 17.78
CA VAL A 95 -10.78 1.74 17.54
C VAL A 95 -10.43 0.66 16.52
N GLU A 96 -11.00 -0.53 16.65
CA GLU A 96 -10.80 -1.62 15.69
C GLU A 96 -11.28 -1.24 14.29
N GLY A 97 -12.43 -0.55 14.18
CA GLY A 97 -12.94 -0.01 12.92
C GLY A 97 -11.99 1.01 12.30
N ASN A 98 -11.53 1.99 13.07
CA ASN A 98 -10.54 2.97 12.59
C ASN A 98 -9.24 2.29 12.12
N ASN A 99 -8.72 1.34 12.90
CA ASN A 99 -7.52 0.59 12.55
C ASN A 99 -7.71 -0.28 11.31
N PHE A 100 -8.93 -0.80 11.08
CA PHE A 100 -9.29 -1.52 9.87
C PHE A 100 -9.30 -0.57 8.66
N ASP A 101 -9.93 0.60 8.77
CA ASP A 101 -9.97 1.59 7.69
C ASP A 101 -8.58 2.11 7.33
N THR A 102 -7.73 2.39 8.32
CA THR A 102 -6.34 2.76 8.10
C THR A 102 -5.59 1.67 7.34
N ARG A 103 -5.72 0.41 7.76
CA ARG A 103 -5.10 -0.73 7.07
C ARG A 103 -5.64 -0.90 5.65
N LYS A 104 -6.94 -0.71 5.44
CA LYS A 104 -7.55 -0.76 4.11
C LYS A 104 -6.96 0.31 3.19
N ARG A 105 -6.84 1.55 3.65
CA ARG A 105 -6.21 2.63 2.87
C ARG A 105 -4.76 2.31 2.54
N ILE A 106 -3.97 1.85 3.52
CA ILE A 106 -2.58 1.44 3.29
C ILE A 106 -2.51 0.34 2.22
N LEU A 107 -3.39 -0.66 2.29
CA LEU A 107 -3.47 -1.72 1.30
C LEU A 107 -3.82 -1.19 -0.10
N GLU A 108 -4.76 -0.24 -0.20
CA GLU A 108 -5.12 0.38 -1.49
C GLU A 108 -3.93 1.12 -2.13
N TYR A 109 -3.10 1.82 -1.33
CA TYR A 109 -1.86 2.43 -1.82
C TYR A 109 -0.81 1.39 -2.21
N ASP A 110 -0.66 0.34 -1.40
CA ASP A 110 0.29 -0.74 -1.69
C ASP A 110 -0.11 -1.52 -2.96
N ASP A 111 -1.41 -1.68 -3.24
CA ASP A 111 -1.91 -2.35 -4.44
C ASP A 111 -1.45 -1.67 -5.73
N VAL A 112 -1.29 -0.34 -5.74
CA VAL A 112 -0.73 0.38 -6.88
C VAL A 112 0.73 -0.01 -7.08
N LEU A 113 1.53 0.03 -6.01
CA LEU A 113 2.95 -0.33 -6.05
C LEU A 113 3.15 -1.82 -6.38
N ARG A 114 2.27 -2.69 -5.89
CA ARG A 114 2.28 -4.12 -6.18
C ARG A 114 2.06 -4.38 -7.66
N LYS A 115 1.06 -3.76 -8.29
CA LYS A 115 0.81 -3.88 -9.74
C LYS A 115 1.99 -3.38 -10.56
N GLN A 116 2.57 -2.25 -10.19
CA GLN A 116 3.78 -1.73 -10.84
C GLN A 116 4.95 -2.71 -10.70
N ARG A 117 5.15 -3.28 -9.51
CA ARG A 117 6.20 -4.27 -9.25
C ARG A 117 6.00 -5.54 -10.06
N GLU A 118 4.77 -6.04 -10.16
CA GLU A 118 4.44 -7.21 -10.97
C GLU A 118 4.80 -6.99 -12.45
N ILE A 119 4.46 -5.83 -13.02
CA ILE A 119 4.82 -5.48 -14.40
C ILE A 119 6.34 -5.37 -14.56
N ILE A 120 7.01 -4.55 -13.74
CA ILE A 120 8.46 -4.32 -13.87
C ILE A 120 9.26 -5.61 -13.66
N TYR A 121 8.88 -6.44 -12.69
CA TYR A 121 9.56 -7.71 -12.46
C TYR A 121 9.24 -8.73 -13.54
N GLY A 122 8.03 -8.70 -14.11
CA GLY A 122 7.66 -9.48 -15.29
C GLY A 122 8.57 -9.15 -16.47
N GLU A 123 8.66 -7.87 -16.85
CA GLU A 123 9.54 -7.38 -17.92
C GLU A 123 11.01 -7.71 -17.65
N ARG A 124 11.49 -7.47 -16.42
CA ARG A 124 12.87 -7.79 -16.03
C ARG A 124 13.17 -9.28 -16.20
N ASN A 125 12.29 -10.16 -15.73
CA ASN A 125 12.50 -11.60 -15.84
C ASN A 125 12.41 -12.05 -17.30
N ASN A 126 11.50 -11.48 -18.09
CA ASN A 126 11.43 -11.70 -19.53
C ASN A 126 12.78 -11.39 -20.22
N ILE A 127 13.45 -10.30 -19.85
CA ILE A 127 14.78 -9.95 -20.38
C ILE A 127 15.86 -10.93 -19.91
N ILE A 128 15.82 -11.39 -18.66
CA ILE A 128 16.84 -12.27 -18.08
C ILE A 128 16.72 -13.70 -18.60
N ASP A 129 15.49 -14.18 -18.78
CA ASP A 129 15.20 -15.58 -19.10
C ASP A 129 15.23 -15.85 -20.61
N ASN A 130 15.15 -14.82 -21.46
CA ASN A 130 15.24 -14.98 -22.91
C ASN A 130 16.66 -14.72 -23.43
N GLU A 131 17.08 -15.55 -24.38
CA GLU A 131 18.38 -15.38 -25.06
C GLU A 131 18.40 -14.18 -26.01
N ASN A 132 17.23 -13.71 -26.47
CA ASN A 132 17.10 -12.59 -27.39
C ASN A 132 15.99 -11.63 -26.95
N SER A 133 16.36 -10.39 -26.65
CA SER A 133 15.45 -9.30 -26.28
C SER A 133 15.22 -8.28 -27.40
N SER A 134 15.67 -8.57 -28.63
CA SER A 134 15.58 -7.64 -29.78
C SER A 134 14.14 -7.20 -30.06
N GLU A 135 13.16 -8.11 -29.96
CA GLU A 135 11.76 -7.78 -30.20
C GLU A 135 11.23 -6.77 -29.17
N LEU A 136 11.60 -6.96 -27.89
CA LEU A 136 11.23 -6.04 -26.81
C LEU A 136 11.87 -4.67 -27.01
N VAL A 137 13.17 -4.63 -27.34
CA VAL A 137 13.88 -3.38 -27.61
C VAL A 137 13.29 -2.66 -28.83
N ASN A 138 13.01 -3.38 -29.92
CA ASN A 138 12.37 -2.81 -31.11
C ASN A 138 11.00 -2.20 -30.78
N ALA A 139 10.16 -2.90 -30.01
CA ALA A 139 8.88 -2.37 -29.57
C ALA A 139 9.03 -1.10 -28.71
N MET A 140 10.04 -1.04 -27.83
CA MET A 140 10.35 0.17 -27.05
C MET A 140 10.81 1.33 -27.93
N LEU A 141 11.64 1.07 -28.94
CA LEU A 141 12.10 2.07 -29.90
C LEU A 141 10.94 2.62 -30.73
N GLN A 142 10.11 1.75 -31.32
CA GLN A 142 8.89 2.14 -32.06
C GLN A 142 7.96 3.02 -31.21
N SER A 143 7.69 2.58 -29.99
CA SER A 143 6.83 3.31 -29.05
C SER A 143 7.41 4.68 -28.69
N THR A 144 8.73 4.80 -28.58
CA THR A 144 9.42 6.06 -28.27
C THR A 144 9.41 6.99 -29.47
N LEU A 145 9.69 6.48 -30.67
CA LEU A 145 9.63 7.25 -31.91
C LEU A 145 8.21 7.80 -32.13
N GLN A 146 7.18 6.96 -32.00
CA GLN A 146 5.80 7.38 -32.13
C GLN A 146 5.46 8.54 -31.18
N ARG A 147 5.85 8.44 -29.89
CA ARG A 147 5.64 9.52 -28.91
C ARG A 147 6.38 10.80 -29.29
N SER A 148 7.61 10.69 -29.81
CA SER A 148 8.38 11.86 -30.23
C SER A 148 7.75 12.55 -31.43
N VAL A 149 7.31 11.80 -32.45
CA VAL A 149 6.60 12.37 -33.60
C VAL A 149 5.35 13.11 -33.12
N THR A 150 4.50 12.48 -32.30
CA THR A 150 3.30 13.12 -31.75
C THR A 150 3.60 14.33 -30.86
N TYR A 151 4.76 14.37 -30.20
CA TYR A 151 5.14 15.48 -29.32
C TYR A 151 5.66 16.70 -30.11
N TYR A 152 6.49 16.46 -31.13
CA TYR A 152 7.16 17.52 -31.88
C TYR A 152 6.41 17.94 -33.15
N ILE A 153 5.70 17.02 -33.78
CA ILE A 153 4.97 17.27 -35.02
C ILE A 153 3.49 17.40 -34.69
N ASN A 154 2.95 18.59 -34.92
CA ASN A 154 1.53 18.86 -34.84
C ASN A 154 0.97 19.04 -36.25
N ASP A 155 0.16 18.08 -36.71
CA ASP A 155 -0.41 18.10 -38.07
C ASP A 155 -1.36 19.30 -38.30
N ASP A 156 -1.84 19.96 -37.23
CA ASP A 156 -2.71 21.13 -37.31
C ASP A 156 -1.94 22.45 -37.51
N GLU A 157 -0.60 22.44 -37.42
CA GLU A 157 0.23 23.63 -37.59
C GLU A 157 0.60 23.85 -39.07
N GLU A 158 0.35 25.05 -39.61
CA GLU A 158 0.60 25.36 -41.02
C GLU A 158 2.10 25.31 -41.39
N GLU A 159 2.98 25.66 -40.45
CA GLU A 159 4.43 25.60 -40.60
C GLU A 159 5.09 25.02 -39.34
N PRO A 160 5.09 23.67 -39.18
CA PRO A 160 5.73 23.02 -38.04
C PRO A 160 7.23 23.30 -38.02
N ASP A 161 7.80 23.53 -36.84
CA ASP A 161 9.24 23.58 -36.66
C ASP A 161 9.81 22.15 -36.51
N TYR A 162 10.49 21.68 -37.55
CA TYR A 162 11.06 20.34 -37.60
C TYR A 162 12.44 20.24 -36.94
N GLU A 163 13.10 21.36 -36.65
CA GLU A 163 14.47 21.36 -36.12
C GLU A 163 14.58 20.67 -34.75
N PRO A 164 13.68 20.92 -33.78
CA PRO A 164 13.70 20.22 -32.50
C PRO A 164 13.50 18.71 -32.61
N PHE A 165 12.66 18.28 -33.55
CA PHE A 165 12.44 16.86 -33.83
C PHE A 165 13.70 16.20 -34.37
N ILE A 166 14.35 16.82 -35.36
CA ILE A 166 15.57 16.29 -35.98
C ILE A 166 16.69 16.18 -34.96
N ASN A 167 16.92 17.22 -34.16
CA ASN A 167 17.92 17.18 -33.09
C ASN A 167 17.65 16.03 -32.11
N TYR A 168 16.40 15.80 -31.75
CA TYR A 168 16.04 14.67 -30.88
C TYR A 168 16.29 13.31 -31.54
N ILE A 169 16.00 13.16 -32.84
CA ILE A 169 16.28 11.93 -33.58
C ILE A 169 17.79 11.68 -33.69
N ASP A 170 18.59 12.69 -33.97
CA ASP A 170 20.05 12.61 -34.04
C ASP A 170 20.69 12.32 -32.66
N ASP A 171 20.08 12.78 -31.57
CA ASP A 171 20.59 12.51 -30.21
C ASP A 171 20.25 11.09 -29.71
N VAL A 172 19.12 10.52 -30.15
CA VAL A 172 18.53 9.30 -29.53
C VAL A 172 18.51 8.09 -30.45
N PHE A 173 18.35 8.27 -31.76
CA PHE A 173 18.06 7.18 -32.70
C PHE A 173 19.08 7.01 -33.83
N LEU A 174 19.55 8.10 -34.43
CA LEU A 174 20.39 8.11 -35.64
C LEU A 174 21.66 8.93 -35.43
N ASN A 175 22.61 8.91 -36.38
CA ASN A 175 23.77 9.80 -36.33
C ASN A 175 23.45 11.18 -36.94
N GLU A 176 24.22 12.19 -36.55
CA GLU A 176 24.06 13.58 -37.01
C GLU A 176 23.99 13.68 -38.55
N GLY A 177 22.93 14.30 -39.04
CA GLY A 177 22.73 14.59 -40.47
C GLY A 177 22.18 13.42 -41.30
N GLU A 178 21.82 12.30 -40.68
CA GLU A 178 21.10 11.20 -41.33
C GLU A 178 19.63 11.53 -41.62
N LEU A 179 19.04 12.46 -40.86
CA LEU A 179 17.71 13.02 -41.12
C LEU A 179 17.82 14.53 -41.36
N LYS A 180 17.18 15.04 -42.42
CA LYS A 180 17.17 16.47 -42.74
C LYS A 180 15.75 17.02 -42.77
N VAL A 181 15.62 18.32 -42.53
CA VAL A 181 14.33 19.04 -42.66
C VAL A 181 13.69 18.80 -44.02
N SER A 182 14.49 18.74 -45.08
CA SER A 182 14.01 18.45 -46.44
C SER A 182 13.28 17.11 -46.58
N ASP A 183 13.59 16.15 -45.71
CA ASP A 183 13.10 14.77 -45.82
C ASP A 183 11.74 14.61 -45.14
N VAL A 184 11.45 15.45 -44.14
CA VAL A 184 10.22 15.42 -43.32
C VAL A 184 9.23 16.52 -43.67
N LYS A 185 9.70 17.63 -44.27
CA LYS A 185 8.87 18.81 -44.52
C LYS A 185 7.67 18.48 -45.43
N GLY A 186 6.47 18.79 -44.94
CA GLY A 186 5.23 18.65 -45.70
C GLY A 186 4.69 17.21 -45.78
N LYS A 187 5.28 16.28 -45.03
CA LYS A 187 4.73 14.95 -44.78
C LYS A 187 3.83 14.98 -43.55
N ASP A 188 2.87 14.07 -43.50
CA ASP A 188 2.09 13.85 -42.28
C ASP A 188 2.90 13.05 -41.23
N SER A 189 2.39 13.03 -40.00
CA SER A 189 3.03 12.32 -38.89
C SER A 189 3.25 10.82 -39.14
N GLU A 190 2.38 10.14 -39.89
CA GLU A 190 2.51 8.70 -40.18
C GLU A 190 3.64 8.45 -41.18
N ASP A 191 3.73 9.26 -42.22
CA ASP A 191 4.81 9.24 -43.20
C ASP A 191 6.17 9.56 -42.57
N ILE A 192 6.22 10.55 -41.67
CA ILE A 192 7.44 10.91 -40.93
C ILE A 192 7.88 9.73 -40.05
N TYR A 193 6.96 9.14 -39.29
CA TYR A 193 7.25 7.98 -38.47
C TYR A 193 7.84 6.83 -39.30
N ASN A 194 7.18 6.46 -40.40
CA ASN A 194 7.61 5.35 -41.25
C ASN A 194 8.99 5.61 -41.89
N LEU A 195 9.25 6.85 -42.33
CA LEU A 195 10.54 7.25 -42.89
C LEU A 195 11.67 7.10 -41.85
N VAL A 196 11.46 7.63 -40.65
CA VAL A 196 12.48 7.58 -39.59
C VAL A 196 12.67 6.14 -39.12
N TRP A 197 11.59 5.37 -38.97
CA TRP A 197 11.68 3.97 -38.56
C TRP A 197 12.48 3.12 -39.55
N GLN A 198 12.30 3.31 -40.87
CA GLN A 198 13.11 2.62 -41.89
C GLN A 198 14.61 2.93 -41.77
N LYS A 199 14.97 4.18 -41.47
CA LYS A 199 16.37 4.56 -41.24
C LYS A 199 16.93 3.89 -39.97
N VAL A 200 16.16 3.87 -38.89
CA VAL A 200 16.53 3.20 -37.64
C VAL A 200 16.71 1.69 -37.85
N GLU A 201 15.82 1.03 -38.58
CA GLU A 201 15.95 -0.39 -38.90
C GLU A 201 17.21 -0.69 -39.72
N ALA A 202 17.54 0.16 -40.69
CA ALA A 202 18.76 0.02 -41.48
C ALA A 202 20.02 0.16 -40.61
N ALA A 203 20.07 1.17 -39.74
CA ALA A 203 21.18 1.38 -38.82
C ALA A 203 21.34 0.22 -37.82
N LEU A 204 20.23 -0.29 -37.27
CA LEU A 204 20.24 -1.45 -36.37
C LEU A 204 20.70 -2.74 -37.08
N ALA A 205 20.32 -2.91 -38.36
CA ALA A 205 20.76 -4.05 -39.15
C ALA A 205 22.26 -4.00 -39.42
N GLU A 206 22.80 -2.83 -39.77
CA GLU A 206 24.24 -2.61 -39.97
C GLU A 206 25.03 -2.93 -38.70
N GLN A 207 24.58 -2.42 -37.55
CA GLN A 207 25.22 -2.67 -36.24
C GLN A 207 25.21 -4.15 -35.82
N LYS A 208 24.23 -4.95 -36.25
CA LYS A 208 24.20 -6.40 -35.96
C LYS A 208 25.17 -7.21 -36.80
N THR A 209 25.63 -6.66 -37.93
CA THR A 209 26.59 -7.30 -38.83
C THR A 209 28.04 -7.02 -38.48
N GLU A 210 28.32 -5.96 -37.72
CA GLU A 210 29.63 -5.68 -37.11
C GLU A 210 29.87 -6.49 -35.82
#